data_AF-A0A021VTC7-F1
#
_entry.id   AF-A0A021VTC7-F1
#
_cell.length_a   1.000
_cell.length_b   1.000
_cell.length_c   1.000
_cell.angle_alpha   90.00
_cell.angle_beta   90.00
_cell.angle_gamma   90.00
#
_symmetry.space_group_name_H-M   'P 1'
#
loop_
_entity.id
_entity.type
_entity.pdbx_description
1 polymer ?
#
loop_
_entity_poly.entity_id
_entity_poly.type
_entity_poly.pdbx_seq_one_letter_code
_entity_poly.pdbx_strand_id
1 'polypeptide(L)'
;MTAAPSDGTAGGAAGGAAGGPAGGAAGGAAADGAAASFGARLAAGMERHGPLCVGIDPHPGLLERWGLADDVAGLRRFSLTVVEALAGTVAALKPQSAFFERHGSAGVAVLEEVVAATRGTGTALVVDAKRGDIGSTMGGYADAYLRDGSPLAGDALTVSPYLGFGSLAPAVDAALASGRGLFVLALTSNPEGASVQHARAVHDGTPGESVAGAVAAQAARLNAAERARTGAALGSVGLVV
;
A
#
# COMPACT_ATOMS: atom_id res chain seq x y z
N MET A 1 -10.86 -12.11 -32.53
CA MET A 1 -11.57 -11.08 -33.33
C MET A 1 -10.50 -10.22 -34.00
N THR A 2 -10.75 -9.69 -35.20
CA THR A 2 -9.72 -9.14 -36.12
C THR A 2 -9.31 -7.69 -35.82
N ALA A 3 -8.24 -7.22 -36.48
CA ALA A 3 -7.64 -5.90 -36.26
C ALA A 3 -7.34 -5.15 -37.57
N ALA A 4 -7.52 -3.81 -37.55
CA ALA A 4 -6.96 -2.77 -38.44
C ALA A 4 -7.28 -2.86 -39.97
N PRO A 5 -7.00 -1.82 -40.81
CA PRO A 5 -6.45 -0.47 -40.56
C PRO A 5 -7.54 0.63 -40.86
N SER A 6 -7.34 1.88 -41.36
CA SER A 6 -6.19 2.67 -41.87
C SER A 6 -6.49 4.20 -41.93
N ASP A 7 -5.45 5.00 -41.67
CA ASP A 7 -5.05 6.27 -42.32
C ASP A 7 -5.86 7.59 -42.28
N GLY A 8 -5.10 8.68 -42.27
CA GLY A 8 -5.50 10.08 -42.49
C GLY A 8 -4.38 11.07 -42.13
N THR A 9 -3.79 11.78 -43.12
CA THR A 9 -2.59 12.65 -42.91
C THR A 9 -2.59 13.93 -43.77
N ALA A 10 -1.72 14.88 -43.36
CA ALA A 10 -1.10 16.00 -44.12
C ALA A 10 -1.64 17.45 -43.94
N GLY A 11 -0.67 18.41 -43.97
CA GLY A 11 -0.82 19.87 -43.80
C GLY A 11 -0.52 20.36 -42.36
N GLY A 12 0.35 21.34 -42.05
CA GLY A 12 1.19 22.25 -42.86
C GLY A 12 0.76 23.73 -42.71
N ALA A 13 1.63 24.73 -42.44
CA ALA A 13 3.07 24.72 -42.18
C ALA A 13 3.59 26.07 -41.55
N ALA A 14 4.78 26.01 -40.93
CA ALA A 14 5.88 27.01 -40.87
C ALA A 14 5.76 28.42 -40.21
N GLY A 15 6.89 28.88 -39.65
CA GLY A 15 7.19 30.25 -39.17
C GLY A 15 7.29 30.37 -37.64
N GLY A 16 8.30 30.97 -37.01
CA GLY A 16 9.57 31.59 -37.48
C GLY A 16 10.57 31.71 -36.29
N ALA A 17 11.82 32.15 -36.51
CA ALA A 17 12.93 31.93 -35.55
C ALA A 17 13.70 33.19 -35.07
N ALA A 18 14.09 33.18 -33.78
CA ALA A 18 15.23 33.88 -33.14
C ALA A 18 15.24 33.52 -31.62
N GLY A 19 16.34 33.45 -30.87
CA GLY A 19 17.78 33.54 -31.16
C GLY A 19 18.60 33.26 -29.87
N GLY A 20 19.88 32.90 -29.99
CA GLY A 20 20.78 32.65 -28.84
C GLY A 20 21.21 33.93 -28.10
N PRO A 21 21.86 33.82 -26.92
CA PRO A 21 23.27 33.40 -26.92
C PRO A 21 23.64 32.34 -25.85
N ALA A 22 24.94 32.08 -25.67
CA ALA A 22 25.48 30.94 -24.93
C ALA A 22 26.24 31.31 -23.64
N GLY A 23 26.56 30.30 -22.82
CA GLY A 23 27.60 30.36 -21.78
C GLY A 23 27.09 30.08 -20.37
N GLY A 24 27.43 28.91 -19.81
CA GLY A 24 27.02 28.54 -18.45
C GLY A 24 27.33 27.10 -18.07
N ALA A 25 28.62 26.73 -17.96
CA ALA A 25 28.99 25.45 -17.37
C ALA A 25 28.88 25.54 -15.83
N ALA A 26 27.83 24.96 -15.28
CA ALA A 26 27.61 24.80 -13.84
C ALA A 26 27.38 23.32 -13.49
N GLY A 27 27.65 22.95 -12.25
CA GLY A 27 27.75 21.55 -11.82
C GLY A 27 26.51 20.70 -12.14
N GLY A 28 26.73 19.43 -12.44
CA GLY A 28 25.66 18.47 -12.65
C GLY A 28 24.80 18.36 -11.38
N ALA A 29 23.55 18.81 -11.47
CA ALA A 29 22.56 18.52 -10.45
C ALA A 29 22.40 17.00 -10.34
N ALA A 30 22.67 16.46 -9.15
CA ALA A 30 22.26 15.10 -8.83
C ALA A 30 20.73 15.02 -8.99
N ALA A 31 20.22 13.90 -9.51
CA ALA A 31 18.79 13.74 -9.74
C ALA A 31 18.02 13.98 -8.43
N ASP A 32 17.04 14.88 -8.47
CA ASP A 32 16.26 15.28 -7.30
C ASP A 32 15.61 14.06 -6.62
N GLY A 33 15.60 14.09 -5.29
CA GLY A 33 15.54 12.88 -4.48
C GLY A 33 14.33 11.98 -4.74
N ALA A 34 14.59 10.76 -5.24
CA ALA A 34 13.60 9.69 -5.21
C ALA A 34 13.13 9.47 -3.76
N ALA A 35 11.81 9.41 -3.55
CA ALA A 35 11.24 9.29 -2.21
C ALA A 35 11.76 8.03 -1.50
N ALA A 36 12.23 8.18 -0.26
CA ALA A 36 12.73 7.06 0.54
C ALA A 36 11.68 5.96 0.66
N SER A 37 12.08 4.69 0.54
CA SER A 37 11.16 3.55 0.47
C SER A 37 10.30 3.41 1.73
N PHE A 38 9.17 2.70 1.62
CA PHE A 38 8.26 2.50 2.75
C PHE A 38 8.97 1.87 3.96
N GLY A 39 9.81 0.85 3.74
CA GLY A 39 10.64 0.26 4.80
C GLY A 39 11.52 1.28 5.52
N ALA A 40 12.13 2.22 4.79
CA ALA A 40 12.94 3.29 5.37
C ALA A 40 12.10 4.34 6.13
N ARG A 41 10.95 4.77 5.57
CA ARG A 41 10.03 5.70 6.25
C ARG A 41 9.47 5.10 7.54
N LEU A 42 9.05 3.84 7.49
CA LEU A 42 8.52 3.11 8.63
C LEU A 42 9.58 2.93 9.73
N ALA A 43 10.80 2.51 9.38
CA ALA A 43 11.90 2.39 10.34
C ALA A 43 12.16 3.72 11.09
N ALA A 44 12.31 4.83 10.36
CA ALA A 44 12.50 6.15 10.97
C ALA A 44 11.29 6.62 11.81
N GLY A 45 10.07 6.19 11.45
CA GLY A 45 8.87 6.40 12.28
C GLY A 45 8.93 5.61 13.59
N MET A 46 9.32 4.34 13.53
CA MET A 46 9.46 3.46 14.70
C MET A 46 10.58 3.92 15.64
N GLU A 47 11.68 4.47 15.10
CA GLU A 47 12.79 5.04 15.88
C GLU A 47 12.37 6.27 16.69
N ARG A 48 11.48 7.13 16.15
CA ARG A 48 10.99 8.34 16.83
C ARG A 48 9.81 8.11 17.76
N HIS A 49 8.90 7.21 17.39
CA HIS A 49 7.57 7.09 18.01
C HIS A 49 7.29 5.70 18.62
N GLY A 50 8.27 4.79 18.56
CA GLY A 50 8.09 3.39 18.95
C GLY A 50 7.33 2.56 17.90
N PRO A 51 7.28 1.22 18.05
CA PRO A 51 6.73 0.30 17.05
C PRO A 51 5.18 0.27 16.99
N LEU A 52 4.49 1.27 17.54
CA LEU A 52 3.04 1.26 17.67
C LEU A 52 2.35 1.54 16.32
N CYS A 53 1.48 0.61 15.92
CA CYS A 53 0.54 0.74 14.83
C CYS A 53 -0.89 0.76 15.40
N VAL A 54 -1.63 1.86 15.24
CA VAL A 54 -2.98 2.00 15.82
C VAL A 54 -4.04 1.72 14.76
N GLY A 55 -4.94 0.77 15.04
CA GLY A 55 -6.07 0.45 14.18
C GLY A 55 -7.13 1.55 14.20
N ILE A 56 -7.64 1.92 13.02
CA ILE A 56 -8.82 2.79 12.91
C ILE A 56 -9.97 1.87 12.48
N ASP A 57 -10.52 1.18 13.47
CA ASP A 57 -11.42 0.03 13.28
C ASP A 57 -12.80 0.35 13.91
N PRO A 58 -13.62 1.25 13.29
CA PRO A 58 -14.90 1.77 13.81
C PRO A 58 -16.03 0.73 13.81
N HIS A 59 -15.85 -0.37 14.53
CA HIS A 59 -16.87 -1.40 14.70
C HIS A 59 -18.00 -0.91 15.62
N PRO A 60 -19.25 -1.41 15.50
CA PRO A 60 -20.42 -0.83 16.18
C PRO A 60 -20.26 -0.68 17.71
N GLY A 61 -19.77 -1.71 18.39
CA GLY A 61 -19.52 -1.67 19.84
C GLY A 61 -18.38 -0.73 20.27
N LEU A 62 -17.52 -0.25 19.36
CA LEU A 62 -16.55 0.81 19.65
C LEU A 62 -17.15 2.20 19.46
N LEU A 63 -17.99 2.38 18.44
CA LEU A 63 -18.81 3.60 18.27
C LEU A 63 -19.72 3.82 19.48
N GLU A 64 -20.41 2.76 19.93
CA GLU A 64 -21.22 2.75 21.16
C GLU A 64 -20.41 3.19 22.40
N ARG A 65 -19.21 2.60 22.62
CA ARG A 65 -18.31 3.00 23.72
C ARG A 65 -17.82 4.45 23.62
N TRP A 66 -17.88 5.07 22.45
CA TRP A 66 -17.54 6.48 22.22
C TRP A 66 -18.76 7.41 22.26
N GLY A 67 -19.97 6.88 22.47
CA GLY A 67 -21.22 7.65 22.41
C GLY A 67 -21.60 8.09 20.99
N LEU A 68 -21.11 7.38 19.97
CA LEU A 68 -21.33 7.66 18.55
C LEU A 68 -22.36 6.70 17.96
N ALA A 69 -23.15 7.19 17.01
CA ALA A 69 -24.10 6.39 16.25
C ALA A 69 -23.39 5.43 15.27
N ASP A 70 -24.02 4.30 14.96
CA ASP A 70 -23.57 3.34 13.93
C ASP A 70 -23.98 3.80 12.52
N ASP A 71 -23.53 5.01 12.14
CA ASP A 71 -23.81 5.66 10.87
C ASP A 71 -22.56 6.36 10.27
N VAL A 72 -22.71 6.99 9.10
CA VAL A 72 -21.60 7.69 8.41
C VAL A 72 -21.03 8.85 9.22
N ALA A 73 -21.85 9.55 10.03
CA ALA A 73 -21.38 10.67 10.84
C ALA A 73 -20.61 10.16 12.07
N GLY A 74 -21.05 9.08 12.71
CA GLY A 74 -20.32 8.39 13.77
C GLY A 74 -19.01 7.78 13.26
N LEU A 75 -19.04 7.06 12.14
CA LEU A 75 -17.87 6.55 11.41
C LEU A 75 -16.83 7.65 11.16
N ARG A 76 -17.26 8.80 10.64
CA ARG A 76 -16.41 9.95 10.34
C ARG A 76 -15.87 10.63 11.59
N ARG A 77 -16.71 10.86 12.61
CA ARG A 77 -16.30 11.47 13.88
C ARG A 77 -15.28 10.58 14.59
N PHE A 78 -15.50 9.28 14.68
CA PHE A 78 -14.52 8.34 15.22
C PHE A 78 -13.20 8.45 14.47
N SER A 79 -13.23 8.18 13.16
CA SER A 79 -12.02 7.97 12.36
C SER A 79 -11.14 9.20 12.31
N LEU A 80 -11.74 10.38 12.10
CA LEU A 80 -10.97 11.64 12.07
C LEU A 80 -10.49 12.09 13.45
N THR A 81 -11.19 11.75 14.55
CA THR A 81 -10.67 12.02 15.91
C THR A 81 -9.42 11.19 16.20
N VAL A 82 -9.34 9.95 15.71
CA VAL A 82 -8.13 9.11 15.87
C VAL A 82 -6.95 9.67 15.09
N VAL A 83 -7.18 10.18 13.87
CA VAL A 83 -6.13 10.87 13.08
C VAL A 83 -5.69 12.17 13.77
N GLU A 84 -6.65 13.02 14.17
CA GLU A 84 -6.43 14.30 14.88
C GLU A 84 -5.58 14.13 16.14
N ALA A 85 -5.78 13.04 16.90
CA ALA A 85 -5.09 12.80 18.16
C ALA A 85 -3.70 12.12 18.02
N LEU A 86 -3.42 11.42 16.92
CA LEU A 86 -2.26 10.49 16.83
C LEU A 86 -1.35 10.70 15.61
N ALA A 87 -1.80 11.41 14.57
CA ALA A 87 -0.96 11.63 13.40
C ALA A 87 0.23 12.54 13.74
N GLY A 88 1.43 12.14 13.32
CA GLY A 88 2.71 12.76 13.73
C GLY A 88 3.22 12.33 15.12
N THR A 89 2.47 11.51 15.89
CA THR A 89 2.91 11.02 17.21
C THR A 89 3.04 9.50 17.32
N VAL A 90 2.50 8.73 16.37
CA VAL A 90 2.70 7.27 16.25
C VAL A 90 3.41 6.89 14.95
N ALA A 91 4.06 5.72 14.91
CA ALA A 91 4.76 5.26 13.72
C ALA A 91 3.80 4.89 12.57
N ALA A 92 2.65 4.27 12.88
CA ALA A 92 1.66 3.90 11.88
C ALA A 92 0.18 4.00 12.35
N LEU A 93 -0.70 4.30 11.39
CA LEU A 93 -2.16 4.17 11.50
C LEU A 93 -2.65 3.10 10.51
N LYS A 94 -3.67 2.33 10.89
CA LYS A 94 -4.18 1.21 10.08
C LYS A 94 -5.71 1.13 10.03
N PRO A 95 -6.39 1.91 9.16
CA PRO A 95 -7.83 1.77 8.95
C PRO A 95 -8.20 0.41 8.33
N GLN A 96 -9.10 -0.33 8.99
CA GLN A 96 -9.67 -1.58 8.48
C GLN A 96 -10.87 -1.29 7.55
N SER A 97 -10.67 -1.48 6.24
CA SER A 97 -11.61 -0.98 5.22
C SER A 97 -13.01 -1.56 5.32
N ALA A 98 -13.19 -2.78 5.84
CA ALA A 98 -14.50 -3.40 6.02
C ALA A 98 -15.47 -2.58 6.90
N PHE A 99 -14.95 -1.82 7.89
CA PHE A 99 -15.78 -0.96 8.74
C PHE A 99 -16.18 0.36 8.04
N PHE A 100 -15.55 0.71 6.93
CA PHE A 100 -15.95 1.82 6.06
C PHE A 100 -16.89 1.30 4.96
N GLU A 101 -16.53 0.19 4.30
CA GLU A 101 -17.29 -0.45 3.21
C GLU A 101 -18.73 -0.84 3.62
N ARG A 102 -18.96 -1.23 4.88
CA ARG A 102 -20.31 -1.51 5.41
C ARG A 102 -21.29 -0.32 5.36
N HIS A 103 -20.79 0.92 5.26
CA HIS A 103 -21.62 2.13 5.06
C HIS A 103 -21.65 2.58 3.58
N GLY A 104 -21.31 1.70 2.65
CA GLY A 104 -21.37 1.95 1.20
C GLY A 104 -20.37 3.01 0.71
N SER A 105 -20.68 3.64 -0.42
CA SER A 105 -19.84 4.69 -1.02
C SER A 105 -19.62 5.89 -0.08
N ALA A 106 -20.59 6.23 0.77
CA ALA A 106 -20.44 7.27 1.77
C ALA A 106 -19.41 6.90 2.85
N GLY A 107 -19.34 5.63 3.24
CA GLY A 107 -18.28 5.13 4.12
C GLY A 107 -16.91 5.08 3.45
N VAL A 108 -16.85 4.68 2.17
CA VAL A 108 -15.61 4.72 1.38
C VAL A 108 -15.07 6.16 1.25
N ALA A 109 -15.92 7.16 1.04
CA ALA A 109 -15.50 8.57 1.05
C ALA A 109 -14.88 9.00 2.41
N VAL A 110 -15.36 8.47 3.54
CA VAL A 110 -14.73 8.71 4.85
C VAL A 110 -13.36 8.04 4.96
N LEU A 111 -13.13 6.90 4.28
CA LEU A 111 -11.78 6.31 4.19
C LEU A 111 -10.84 7.20 3.36
N GLU A 112 -11.33 7.80 2.28
CA GLU A 112 -10.59 8.80 1.49
C GLU A 112 -10.23 10.04 2.34
N GLU A 113 -11.13 10.49 3.22
CA GLU A 113 -10.84 11.56 4.18
C GLU A 113 -9.77 11.18 5.21
N VAL A 114 -9.77 9.94 5.72
CA VAL A 114 -8.71 9.42 6.62
C VAL A 114 -7.36 9.37 5.91
N VAL A 115 -7.36 8.94 4.64
CA VAL A 115 -6.16 8.95 3.78
C VAL A 115 -5.67 10.38 3.57
N ALA A 116 -6.55 11.32 3.23
CA ALA A 116 -6.21 12.72 3.04
C ALA A 116 -5.64 13.37 4.31
N ALA A 117 -6.29 13.16 5.47
CA ALA A 117 -5.91 13.75 6.75
C ALA A 117 -4.58 13.21 7.32
N THR A 118 -4.14 12.01 6.92
CA THR A 118 -2.85 11.45 7.36
C THR A 118 -1.67 11.93 6.51
N ARG A 119 -1.91 12.39 5.27
CA ARG A 119 -0.83 12.80 4.34
C ARG A 119 0.00 13.97 4.89
N GLY A 120 1.32 13.86 4.78
CA GLY A 120 2.27 14.88 5.24
C GLY A 120 2.56 14.88 6.75
N THR A 121 1.83 14.12 7.56
CA THR A 121 2.00 14.08 9.03
C THR A 121 3.27 13.36 9.50
N GLY A 122 3.88 12.55 8.64
CA GLY A 122 5.05 11.72 8.96
C GLY A 122 4.73 10.37 9.62
N THR A 123 3.46 10.11 9.93
CA THR A 123 2.95 8.78 10.32
C THR A 123 2.58 7.97 9.08
N ALA A 124 2.97 6.70 9.04
CA ALA A 124 2.69 5.83 7.89
C ALA A 124 1.24 5.30 7.91
N LEU A 125 0.51 5.40 6.80
CA LEU A 125 -0.86 4.89 6.71
C LEU A 125 -0.93 3.53 6.00
N VAL A 126 -1.31 2.48 6.72
CA VAL A 126 -1.50 1.12 6.18
C VAL A 126 -2.99 0.85 5.95
N VAL A 127 -3.45 0.88 4.69
CA VAL A 127 -4.85 0.57 4.37
C VAL A 127 -5.06 -0.93 4.46
N ASP A 128 -5.84 -1.37 5.44
CA ASP A 128 -6.02 -2.78 5.74
C ASP A 128 -7.26 -3.35 5.03
N ALA A 129 -7.10 -3.63 3.74
CA ALA A 129 -8.16 -4.07 2.82
C ALA A 129 -8.01 -5.53 2.31
N LYS A 130 -6.91 -6.22 2.65
CA LYS A 130 -6.63 -7.65 2.42
C LYS A 130 -6.82 -8.13 0.97
N ARG A 131 -6.60 -7.26 -0.02
CA ARG A 131 -6.92 -7.51 -1.43
C ARG A 131 -6.02 -8.60 -2.03
N GLY A 132 -6.58 -9.45 -2.87
CA GLY A 132 -5.85 -10.54 -3.54
C GLY A 132 -6.66 -11.07 -4.71
N ASP A 133 -6.07 -11.03 -5.90
CA ASP A 133 -6.67 -11.43 -7.18
C ASP A 133 -5.54 -11.78 -8.17
N ILE A 134 -5.86 -11.99 -9.45
CA ILE A 134 -4.90 -12.23 -10.53
C ILE A 134 -4.88 -11.09 -11.57
N GLY A 135 -3.74 -10.94 -12.25
CA GLY A 135 -3.62 -10.17 -13.49
C GLY A 135 -4.19 -8.75 -13.43
N SER A 136 -5.04 -8.40 -14.39
CA SER A 136 -5.65 -7.08 -14.51
C SER A 136 -6.55 -6.71 -13.32
N THR A 137 -7.20 -7.67 -12.66
CA THR A 137 -8.02 -7.39 -11.48
C THR A 137 -7.16 -6.99 -10.29
N MET A 138 -6.02 -7.67 -10.09
CA MET A 138 -5.03 -7.26 -9.08
C MET A 138 -4.40 -5.91 -9.44
N GLY A 139 -4.23 -5.63 -10.73
CA GLY A 139 -3.87 -4.30 -11.25
C GLY A 139 -4.90 -3.22 -10.88
N GLY A 140 -6.20 -3.52 -10.94
CA GLY A 140 -7.26 -2.61 -10.50
C GLY A 140 -7.21 -2.30 -9.00
N TYR A 141 -6.93 -3.30 -8.15
CA TYR A 141 -6.68 -3.05 -6.72
C TYR A 141 -5.39 -2.24 -6.48
N ALA A 142 -4.34 -2.48 -7.26
CA ALA A 142 -3.11 -1.69 -7.18
C ALA A 142 -3.34 -0.22 -7.60
N ASP A 143 -4.12 0.03 -8.66
CA ASP A 143 -4.49 1.38 -9.07
C ASP A 143 -5.28 2.13 -7.98
N ALA A 144 -6.27 1.46 -7.38
CA ALA A 144 -7.08 2.04 -6.31
C ALA A 144 -6.25 2.39 -5.05
N TYR A 145 -5.39 1.49 -4.58
CA TYR A 145 -4.76 1.61 -3.25
C TYR A 145 -3.26 1.98 -3.26
N LEU A 146 -2.60 2.04 -4.41
CA LEU A 146 -1.15 2.33 -4.51
C LEU A 146 -0.78 3.40 -5.54
N ARG A 147 -1.61 3.68 -6.54
CA ARG A 147 -1.29 4.74 -7.52
C ARG A 147 -1.32 6.13 -6.89
N ASP A 148 -0.31 6.93 -7.20
CA ASP A 148 -0.24 8.34 -6.79
C ASP A 148 -1.48 9.14 -7.24
N GLY A 149 -1.91 10.05 -6.37
CA GLY A 149 -3.13 10.84 -6.56
C GLY A 149 -4.45 10.07 -6.39
N SER A 150 -4.45 8.74 -6.24
CA SER A 150 -5.68 8.02 -5.86
C SER A 150 -6.14 8.45 -4.46
N PRO A 151 -7.46 8.67 -4.22
CA PRO A 151 -7.96 9.08 -2.91
C PRO A 151 -7.87 7.96 -1.87
N LEU A 152 -7.83 6.69 -2.29
CA LEU A 152 -7.65 5.51 -1.42
C LEU A 152 -6.18 5.08 -1.22
N ALA A 153 -5.22 5.75 -1.85
CA ALA A 153 -3.80 5.38 -1.74
C ALA A 153 -3.15 5.88 -0.43
N GLY A 154 -2.88 4.94 0.47
CA GLY A 154 -2.05 5.11 1.67
C GLY A 154 -0.56 4.83 1.41
N ASP A 155 0.23 4.73 2.47
CA ASP A 155 1.65 4.35 2.38
C ASP A 155 1.87 2.85 2.12
N ALA A 156 0.94 2.00 2.56
CA ALA A 156 0.96 0.56 2.29
C ALA A 156 -0.45 -0.06 2.25
N LEU A 157 -0.55 -1.27 1.69
CA LEU A 157 -1.78 -2.04 1.54
C LEU A 157 -1.62 -3.45 2.15
N THR A 158 -2.62 -3.96 2.90
CA THR A 158 -2.65 -5.40 3.25
C THR A 158 -3.17 -6.24 2.08
N VAL A 159 -2.52 -7.37 1.80
CA VAL A 159 -2.80 -8.21 0.61
C VAL A 159 -2.82 -9.71 0.92
N SER A 160 -3.65 -10.47 0.20
CA SER A 160 -3.86 -11.91 0.40
C SER A 160 -3.20 -12.75 -0.70
N PRO A 161 -2.18 -13.58 -0.40
CA PRO A 161 -1.44 -14.36 -1.39
C PRO A 161 -2.10 -15.71 -1.72
N TYR A 162 -3.39 -15.89 -1.43
CA TYR A 162 -4.07 -17.21 -1.52
C TYR A 162 -4.02 -17.82 -2.93
N LEU A 163 -4.05 -16.99 -3.98
CA LEU A 163 -3.92 -17.41 -5.39
C LEU A 163 -2.44 -17.62 -5.81
N GLY A 164 -1.55 -17.84 -4.84
CA GLY A 164 -0.11 -17.90 -4.98
C GLY A 164 0.53 -16.49 -4.92
N PHE A 165 1.67 -16.36 -4.25
CA PHE A 165 2.34 -15.06 -4.06
C PHE A 165 2.60 -14.28 -5.37
N GLY A 166 2.84 -15.00 -6.48
CA GLY A 166 3.04 -14.40 -7.79
C GLY A 166 1.81 -13.68 -8.37
N SER A 167 0.58 -13.97 -7.90
CA SER A 167 -0.63 -13.26 -8.33
C SER A 167 -0.60 -11.79 -7.93
N LEU A 168 0.11 -11.47 -6.84
CA LEU A 168 0.26 -10.14 -6.27
C LEU A 168 1.24 -9.24 -7.05
N ALA A 169 1.91 -9.75 -8.09
CA ALA A 169 2.93 -8.99 -8.83
C ALA A 169 2.50 -7.56 -9.23
N PRO A 170 1.28 -7.29 -9.76
CA PRO A 170 0.86 -5.93 -10.09
C PRO A 170 0.85 -4.97 -8.88
N ALA A 171 0.57 -5.47 -7.67
CA ALA A 171 0.62 -4.68 -6.44
C ALA A 171 2.03 -4.58 -5.87
N VAL A 172 2.87 -5.61 -6.02
CA VAL A 172 4.31 -5.55 -5.66
C VAL A 172 5.03 -4.51 -6.51
N ASP A 173 4.82 -4.53 -7.82
CA ASP A 173 5.45 -3.62 -8.77
C ASP A 173 4.96 -2.18 -8.56
N ALA A 174 3.64 -1.97 -8.40
CA ALA A 174 3.08 -0.65 -8.10
C ALA A 174 3.55 -0.09 -6.75
N ALA A 175 3.65 -0.93 -5.71
CA ALA A 175 4.16 -0.50 -4.41
C ALA A 175 5.63 -0.09 -4.49
N LEU A 176 6.49 -0.97 -5.02
CA LEU A 176 7.94 -0.71 -5.09
C LEU A 176 8.29 0.45 -6.04
N ALA A 177 7.50 0.68 -7.11
CA ALA A 177 7.69 1.81 -8.02
C ALA A 177 7.28 3.17 -7.41
N SER A 178 6.28 3.20 -6.52
CA SER A 178 5.81 4.41 -5.82
C SER A 178 6.45 4.61 -4.44
N GLY A 179 7.42 3.76 -4.06
CA GLY A 179 8.01 3.76 -2.73
C GLY A 179 7.03 3.40 -1.60
N ARG A 180 5.92 2.73 -1.93
CA ARG A 180 4.89 2.24 -1.00
C ARG A 180 5.20 0.81 -0.54
N GLY A 181 4.48 0.37 0.48
CA GLY A 181 4.64 -0.95 1.07
C GLY A 181 3.48 -1.91 0.81
N LEU A 182 3.71 -3.18 1.17
CA LEU A 182 2.68 -4.21 1.25
C LEU A 182 2.80 -4.93 2.59
N PHE A 183 1.68 -5.43 3.12
CA PHE A 183 1.64 -6.35 4.25
C PHE A 183 0.92 -7.62 3.83
N VAL A 184 1.67 -8.68 3.58
CA VAL A 184 1.15 -9.93 3.01
C VAL A 184 0.62 -10.85 4.12
N LEU A 185 -0.62 -11.34 4.01
CA LEU A 185 -1.16 -12.33 4.95
C LEU A 185 -0.30 -13.61 4.92
N ALA A 186 0.35 -13.96 6.02
CA ALA A 186 1.18 -15.18 6.13
C ALA A 186 0.72 -16.09 7.27
N LEU A 187 0.51 -15.53 8.46
CA LEU A 187 -0.08 -16.19 9.63
C LEU A 187 -1.22 -15.30 10.14
N THR A 188 -2.28 -15.88 10.70
CA THR A 188 -3.36 -15.10 11.33
C THR A 188 -3.91 -15.80 12.56
N SER A 189 -4.36 -15.01 13.54
CA SER A 189 -4.77 -15.48 14.87
C SER A 189 -6.15 -16.16 14.95
N ASN A 190 -6.86 -16.34 13.83
CA ASN A 190 -8.16 -17.01 13.81
C ASN A 190 -8.01 -18.55 13.87
N PRO A 191 -8.92 -19.29 14.54
CA PRO A 191 -8.75 -20.73 14.78
C PRO A 191 -8.55 -21.59 13.52
N GLU A 192 -9.13 -21.16 12.41
CA GLU A 192 -9.12 -21.88 11.14
C GLU A 192 -7.80 -21.67 10.37
N GLY A 193 -7.06 -20.58 10.65
CA GLY A 193 -5.88 -20.15 9.89
C GLY A 193 -4.81 -21.23 9.77
N ALA A 194 -4.55 -21.94 10.86
CA ALA A 194 -3.58 -23.03 10.94
C ALA A 194 -3.83 -24.14 9.90
N SER A 195 -5.09 -24.41 9.53
CA SER A 195 -5.45 -25.48 8.57
C SER A 195 -4.91 -25.23 7.15
N VAL A 196 -4.72 -23.95 6.78
CA VAL A 196 -4.16 -23.53 5.49
C VAL A 196 -2.70 -23.09 5.65
N GLN A 197 -2.40 -22.29 6.68
CA GLN A 197 -1.12 -21.61 6.86
C GLN A 197 0.01 -22.57 7.27
N HIS A 198 -0.33 -23.63 8.04
CA HIS A 198 0.63 -24.69 8.41
C HIS A 198 0.63 -25.87 7.43
N ALA A 199 -0.27 -25.90 6.44
CA ALA A 199 -0.27 -26.92 5.40
C ALA A 199 1.06 -26.90 4.63
N ARG A 200 1.58 -28.07 4.29
CA ARG A 200 2.85 -28.27 3.56
C ARG A 200 2.57 -29.06 2.29
N ALA A 201 3.16 -28.63 1.19
CA ALA A 201 3.25 -29.49 0.01
C ALA A 201 4.14 -30.70 0.34
N VAL A 202 3.83 -31.86 -0.25
CA VAL A 202 4.69 -33.04 -0.20
C VAL A 202 5.16 -33.32 -1.62
N HIS A 203 6.47 -33.31 -1.81
CA HIS A 203 7.14 -33.69 -3.06
C HIS A 203 7.96 -34.95 -2.76
N ASP A 204 7.93 -35.97 -3.63
CA ASP A 204 8.64 -37.27 -3.47
C ASP A 204 8.44 -38.07 -2.16
N GLY A 205 7.59 -37.60 -1.24
CA GLY A 205 7.43 -38.12 0.13
C GLY A 205 8.03 -37.20 1.19
N THR A 206 8.87 -36.24 0.78
CA THR A 206 9.45 -35.19 1.61
C THR A 206 8.46 -34.02 1.82
N PRO A 207 8.13 -33.65 3.08
CA PRO A 207 7.36 -32.45 3.37
C PRO A 207 8.18 -31.18 3.09
N GLY A 208 7.66 -30.29 2.25
CA GLY A 208 8.24 -28.98 1.96
C GLY A 208 7.99 -27.94 3.05
N GLU A 209 8.24 -26.67 2.71
CA GLU A 209 7.84 -25.54 3.55
C GLU A 209 6.31 -25.45 3.71
N SER A 210 5.86 -24.77 4.78
CA SER A 210 4.43 -24.48 4.94
C SER A 210 4.01 -23.28 4.09
N VAL A 211 2.72 -23.13 3.82
CA VAL A 211 2.18 -21.97 3.07
C VAL A 211 2.65 -20.64 3.69
N ALA A 212 2.59 -20.51 5.02
CA ALA A 212 3.11 -19.34 5.73
C ALA A 212 4.62 -19.13 5.53
N GLY A 213 5.41 -20.22 5.54
CA GLY A 213 6.85 -20.20 5.30
C GLY A 213 7.19 -19.73 3.89
N ALA A 214 6.51 -20.26 2.88
CA ALA A 214 6.67 -19.87 1.48
C ALA A 214 6.38 -18.37 1.28
N VAL A 215 5.27 -17.86 1.85
CA VAL A 215 4.90 -16.45 1.80
C VAL A 215 5.98 -15.57 2.46
N ALA A 216 6.46 -15.96 3.65
CA ALA A 216 7.52 -15.26 4.35
C ALA A 216 8.85 -15.26 3.57
N ALA A 217 9.21 -16.38 2.94
CA ALA A 217 10.39 -16.50 2.08
C ALA A 217 10.31 -15.57 0.86
N GLN A 218 9.15 -15.48 0.19
CA GLN A 218 9.03 -14.59 -0.98
C GLN A 218 9.08 -13.11 -0.60
N ALA A 219 8.44 -12.70 0.52
CA ALA A 219 8.58 -11.35 1.07
C ALA A 219 10.04 -11.04 1.46
N ALA A 220 10.74 -11.98 2.10
CA ALA A 220 12.14 -11.83 2.46
C ALA A 220 13.05 -11.65 1.23
N ARG A 221 12.80 -12.36 0.12
CA ARG A 221 13.54 -12.16 -1.15
C ARG A 221 13.34 -10.77 -1.74
N LEU A 222 12.10 -10.25 -1.74
CA LEU A 222 11.81 -8.89 -2.21
C LEU A 222 12.51 -7.84 -1.33
N ASN A 223 12.42 -7.98 -0.01
CA ASN A 223 13.09 -7.10 0.94
C ASN A 223 14.62 -7.16 0.80
N ALA A 224 15.21 -8.33 0.57
CA ALA A 224 16.64 -8.47 0.34
C ALA A 224 17.09 -7.72 -0.93
N ALA A 225 16.35 -7.86 -2.03
CA ALA A 225 16.63 -7.16 -3.28
C ALA A 225 16.44 -5.63 -3.17
N GLU A 226 15.42 -5.17 -2.44
CA GLU A 226 15.22 -3.74 -2.19
C GLU A 226 16.34 -3.16 -1.32
N ARG A 227 16.63 -3.79 -0.18
CA ARG A 227 17.68 -3.32 0.75
C ARG A 227 19.07 -3.33 0.12
N ALA A 228 19.36 -4.26 -0.78
CA ALA A 228 20.61 -4.27 -1.56
C ALA A 228 20.73 -3.06 -2.53
N ARG A 229 19.60 -2.48 -2.98
CA ARG A 229 19.58 -1.27 -3.81
C ARG A 229 19.56 0.03 -2.99
N THR A 230 18.93 0.02 -1.81
CA THR A 230 18.63 1.24 -1.04
C THR A 230 19.46 1.44 0.22
N GLY A 231 20.13 0.40 0.73
CA GLY A 231 20.81 0.41 2.03
C GLY A 231 19.87 0.44 3.25
N ALA A 232 18.54 0.35 3.04
CA ALA A 232 17.55 0.53 4.11
C ALA A 232 17.63 -0.55 5.22
N ALA A 233 17.29 -0.16 6.45
CA ALA A 233 17.24 -1.08 7.58
C ALA A 233 16.13 -2.13 7.42
N LEU A 234 14.92 -1.70 7.07
CA LEU A 234 13.77 -2.55 6.74
C LEU A 234 13.49 -2.51 5.22
N GLY A 235 12.84 -3.57 4.72
CA GLY A 235 12.26 -3.57 3.38
C GLY A 235 10.76 -3.25 3.40
N SER A 236 10.19 -2.96 2.24
CA SER A 236 8.83 -2.45 2.06
C SER A 236 7.74 -3.53 2.03
N VAL A 237 8.09 -4.82 2.04
CA VAL A 237 7.12 -5.94 2.05
C VAL A 237 7.08 -6.59 3.44
N GLY A 238 6.19 -6.10 4.30
CA GLY A 238 5.89 -6.70 5.59
C GLY A 238 4.99 -7.93 5.48
N LEU A 239 4.78 -8.59 6.63
CA LEU A 239 3.82 -9.69 6.78
C LEU A 239 2.74 -9.30 7.79
N VAL A 240 1.55 -9.88 7.64
CA VAL A 240 0.58 -10.01 8.73
C VAL A 240 0.79 -11.39 9.36
N VAL A 241 0.84 -11.40 10.70
CA VAL A 241 1.10 -12.56 11.57
C VAL A 241 0.12 -12.63 12.73
#